data_AF-A0A9E5NNE5-F1
#
_entry.id   AF-A0A9E5NNE5-F1
#
_cell.length_a   1.000
_cell.length_b   1.000
_cell.length_c   1.000
_cell.angle_alpha   90.00
_cell.angle_beta   90.00
_cell.angle_gamma   90.00
#
_symmetry.space_group_name_H-M   'P 1'
#
loop_
_entity.id
_entity.type
_entity.pdbx_description
1 polymer ?
#
loop_
_entity_poly.entity_id
_entity_poly.type
_entity_poly.pdbx_seq_one_letter_code
_entity_poly.pdbx_strand_id
1 'polypeptide(L)' 'YSQTGADWQYRVDYDRLRKERLQRARDAMEEADLGALVLYAGANVRYVTGSYQGNWKYNIDIRYC' A
#
# COMPACT_ATOMS: atom_id res chain seq x y z
N TYR A 1 21.12 -3.03 -5.83
CA TYR A 1 21.08 -2.56 -4.44
C TYR A 1 22.20 -1.55 -4.25
N SER A 2 21.94 -0.24 -4.33
CA SER A 2 22.95 0.81 -4.03
C SER A 2 22.36 2.24 -3.97
N GLN A 3 21.28 2.56 -4.69
CA GLN A 3 20.70 3.93 -4.60
C GLN A 3 19.76 4.14 -3.40
N THR A 4 18.87 3.20 -3.09
CA THR A 4 17.77 3.46 -2.14
C THR A 4 17.96 2.89 -0.73
N GLY A 5 18.90 1.96 -0.55
CA GLY A 5 19.26 1.39 0.75
C GLY A 5 20.78 1.36 0.91
N ALA A 6 21.28 1.91 2.02
CA ALA A 6 22.67 1.83 2.45
C ALA A 6 22.70 1.31 3.90
N ASP A 7 23.71 0.53 4.23
CA ASP A 7 23.96 -0.04 5.56
C ASP A 7 24.50 1.00 6.56
N TRP A 8 25.27 1.97 6.07
CA TRP A 8 25.86 3.05 6.87
C TRP A 8 24.94 4.27 7.06
N GLN A 9 23.79 4.34 6.38
CA GLN A 9 22.85 5.45 6.46
C GLN A 9 21.41 4.93 6.46
N TYR A 10 20.65 5.24 7.52
CA TYR A 10 19.22 4.94 7.54
C TYR A 10 18.52 5.73 6.43
N ARG A 11 17.92 5.02 5.48
CA ARG A 11 17.15 5.57 4.36
C ARG A 11 15.68 5.20 4.52
N VAL A 12 15.07 4.64 3.48
CA VAL A 12 13.66 4.27 3.49
C VAL A 12 13.50 2.89 4.10
N ASP A 13 12.82 2.83 5.23
CA ASP A 13 12.33 1.58 5.81
C ASP A 13 10.98 1.21 5.17
N TYR A 14 11.05 0.32 4.20
CA TYR A 14 9.88 -0.14 3.45
C TYR A 14 8.94 -1.00 4.29
N ASP A 15 9.42 -1.67 5.33
CA ASP A 15 8.58 -2.48 6.21
C ASP A 15 7.72 -1.58 7.10
N ARG A 16 8.37 -0.59 7.75
CA ARG A 16 7.67 0.45 8.51
C ARG A 16 6.64 1.18 7.66
N LEU A 17 7.03 1.60 6.45
CA LEU A 17 6.13 2.32 5.54
C LEU A 17 4.89 1.51 5.16
N ARG A 18 5.02 0.20 4.96
CA ARG A 18 3.87 -0.68 4.65
C ARG A 18 2.94 -0.80 5.85
N LYS A 19 3.49 -1.01 7.05
CA LYS A 19 2.72 -1.11 8.29
C LYS A 19 1.95 0.17 8.59
N GLU A 20 2.61 1.32 8.48
CA GLU A 20 1.98 2.63 8.71
C GLU A 20 0.83 2.90 7.73
N ARG A 21 0.98 2.56 6.44
CA ARG A 21 -0.08 2.73 5.44
C ARG A 21 -1.29 1.84 5.70
N LEU A 22 -1.05 0.59 6.08
CA LEU A 22 -2.12 -0.34 6.45
C LEU A 22 -2.85 0.15 7.70
N GLN A 23 -2.13 0.61 8.71
CA GLN A 23 -2.74 1.14 9.94
C GLN A 23 -3.61 2.35 9.63
N ARG A 24 -3.12 3.33 8.86
CA ARG A 24 -3.93 4.49 8.46
C ARG A 24 -5.21 4.11 7.70
N ALA A 25 -5.17 3.06 6.89
CA ALA A 25 -6.36 2.58 6.21
C ALA A 25 -7.38 1.97 7.20
N ARG A 26 -6.90 1.28 8.24
CA ARG A 26 -7.74 0.74 9.32
C ARG A 26 -8.32 1.84 10.19
N ASP A 27 -7.51 2.82 10.59
CA ASP A 27 -7.96 3.95 11.40
C ASP A 27 -9.08 4.72 10.68
N ALA A 28 -8.93 4.93 9.36
CA ALA A 28 -9.98 5.57 8.55
C ALA A 28 -11.25 4.70 8.42
N MET A 29 -11.12 3.37 8.42
CA MET A 29 -12.28 2.47 8.47
C MET A 29 -12.99 2.54 9.81
N GLU A 30 -12.25 2.62 10.92
CA GLU A 30 -12.81 2.77 12.26
C GLU A 30 -13.54 4.11 12.43
N GLU A 31 -12.95 5.21 11.95
CA GLU A 31 -13.58 6.54 11.97
C GLU A 31 -14.88 6.58 11.14
N ALA A 32 -14.91 5.83 10.04
CA ALA A 32 -16.08 5.73 9.16
C ALA A 32 -17.08 4.62 9.55
N ASP A 33 -16.84 3.88 10.66
CA ASP A 33 -17.63 2.74 11.12
C ASP A 33 -17.86 1.65 10.02
N LEU A 34 -16.78 1.34 9.28
CA LEU A 34 -16.81 0.38 8.18
C LEU A 34 -16.25 -0.99 8.61
N GLY A 35 -17.08 -2.04 8.51
CA GLY A 35 -16.64 -3.42 8.79
C GLY A 35 -15.71 -4.03 7.74
N ALA A 36 -15.72 -3.52 6.50
CA ALA A 36 -14.86 -3.97 5.42
C ALA A 36 -14.67 -2.87 4.36
N LEU A 37 -13.52 -2.89 3.68
CA LEU A 37 -13.20 -2.02 2.55
C LEU A 37 -12.69 -2.88 1.40
N VAL A 38 -13.29 -2.74 0.22
CA VAL A 38 -12.85 -3.44 -1.00
C VAL A 38 -12.26 -2.42 -1.96
N LEU A 39 -11.01 -2.63 -2.37
CA LEU A 39 -10.26 -1.72 -3.22
C LEU A 39 -10.05 -2.30 -4.62
N TYR A 40 -10.59 -1.67 -5.65
CA TYR A 40 -10.37 -2.06 -7.05
C TYR A 40 -9.31 -1.21 -7.75
N ALA A 41 -9.24 0.08 -7.41
CA ALA A 41 -8.25 0.97 -8.00
C ALA A 41 -6.83 0.51 -7.63
N GLY A 42 -6.01 0.22 -8.64
CA GLY A 42 -4.66 -0.30 -8.44
C GLY A 42 -3.75 0.62 -7.60
N ALA A 43 -4.03 1.93 -7.57
CA ALA A 43 -3.34 2.90 -6.72
C ALA A 43 -3.62 2.63 -5.23
N ASN A 44 -4.88 2.35 -4.89
CA ASN A 44 -5.32 2.07 -3.52
C ASN A 44 -4.81 0.69 -3.08
N VAL A 45 -4.89 -0.30 -3.96
CA VAL A 45 -4.30 -1.63 -3.72
C VAL A 45 -2.80 -1.50 -3.46
N ARG A 46 -2.07 -0.71 -4.25
CA ARG A 46 -0.63 -0.45 -4.03
C ARG A 46 -0.36 0.27 -2.71
N TYR A 47 -1.23 1.22 -2.34
CA TYR A 47 -1.07 1.96 -1.10
C TYR A 47 -1.19 1.05 0.12
N VAL A 48 -2.24 0.21 0.16
CA VAL A 48 -2.52 -0.67 1.30
C VAL A 48 -1.61 -1.90 1.34
N THR A 49 -1.40 -2.56 0.19
CA THR A 49 -0.65 -3.84 0.14
C THR A 49 0.82 -3.67 -0.21
N GLY A 50 1.25 -2.48 -0.67
CA GLY A 50 2.59 -2.25 -1.21
C GLY A 50 2.87 -2.94 -2.55
N SER A 51 1.90 -3.67 -3.11
CA SER A 51 2.08 -4.48 -4.31
C SER A 51 1.74 -3.69 -5.57
N TYR A 52 2.59 -3.76 -6.59
CA TYR A 52 2.38 -3.14 -7.90
C TYR A 52 2.60 -4.15 -9.01
N GLN A 53 1.63 -4.29 -9.91
CA GLN A 53 1.64 -5.28 -11.00
C GLN A 53 1.66 -4.64 -12.40
N GLY A 54 1.96 -3.34 -12.49
CA GLY A 54 1.98 -2.59 -13.74
C GLY A 54 0.67 -1.85 -14.01
N ASN A 55 0.76 -0.81 -14.85
CA ASN A 55 -0.35 0.10 -15.14
C ASN A 55 -1.46 -0.57 -15.97
N TRP A 56 -1.14 -1.58 -16.78
CA TRP A 56 -2.11 -2.31 -17.60
C TRP A 56 -3.20 -3.03 -16.79
N LYS A 57 -3.01 -3.20 -15.47
CA LYS A 57 -4.02 -3.78 -14.58
C LYS A 57 -4.98 -2.75 -13.99
N TYR A 58 -4.71 -1.45 -14.13
CA TYR A 58 -5.49 -0.39 -13.49
C TYR A 58 -6.83 -0.13 -14.19
N ASN A 59 -6.97 -0.54 -15.45
CA ASN A 59 -8.13 -0.29 -16.29
C ASN A 59 -8.99 -1.55 -16.55
N ILE A 60 -8.59 -2.69 -15.98
CA ILE A 60 -9.29 -3.98 -16.15
C ILE A 60 -9.76 -4.57 -14.81
N ASP A 61 -9.46 -3.92 -13.69
CA ASP A 61 -9.93 -4.25 -12.33
C ASP A 61 -9.79 -5.71 -11.91
N ILE A 62 -8.80 -6.43 -12.46
CA ILE A 62 -8.58 -7.86 -12.18
C ILE A 62 -7.98 -8.13 -10.79
N ARG A 63 -7.67 -7.09 -10.02
CA ARG A 63 -7.09 -7.21 -8.69
C ARG A 63 -7.85 -6.36 -7.69
N TYR A 64 -8.21 -6.99 -6.58
CA TYR A 64 -8.86 -6.37 -5.45
C TYR A 64 -8.23 -6.87 -4.14
N CYS A 65 -8.41 -6.10 -3.07
CA CYS A 65 -8.06 -6.47 -1.70
C CYS A 65 -9.01 -5.83 -0.69
#